data_AF-A0A8T0WU62-F1
#
_entry.id   AF-A0A8T0WU62-F1
#
_cell.length_a   1.000
_cell.length_b   1.000
_cell.length_c   1.000
_cell.angle_alpha   90.00
_cell.angle_beta   90.00
_cell.angle_gamma   90.00
#
_symmetry.space_group_name_H-M   'P 1'
#
loop_
_entity.id
_entity.type
_entity.pdbx_description
1 polymer ?
#
loop_
_entity_poly.entity_id
_entity_poly.type
_entity_poly.pdbx_seq_one_letter_code
_entity_poly.pdbx_strand_id
1 'polypeptide(L)'
;MLQEIEFPTAGLQSVPGDGEGGNEMTGSMLLIREFCDRFVPAEKATRTRVFFPEANEVTFARQSAFEGCSLKLDYLIKPSLFEDFGFTTKVKMADRVKPEDESFLVAYPYFNVNEMLVVEELYKEAVVGTNRKLIIFNGELDRIRSGYYPSFFYPKLAELSKTFLPKLDTVYYIHNFKGVKGGTLFRCYPGPWKVLRKATSGSYICLHQQEEMPSLKEVALDILPSV
;
A
#
# COMPACT_ATOMS: atom_id res chain seq x y z
N MET A 1 -10.87 9.67 5.65
CA MET A 1 -9.39 9.78 5.72
C MET A 1 -8.84 8.62 4.92
N LEU A 2 -7.92 8.91 4.00
CA LEU A 2 -7.39 7.99 3.03
C LEU A 2 -5.87 8.03 3.16
N GLN A 3 -5.25 6.93 3.56
CA GLN A 3 -3.85 6.90 3.96
C GLN A 3 -3.05 5.87 3.17
N GLU A 4 -1.79 6.18 2.94
CA GLU A 4 -0.79 5.29 2.37
C GLU A 4 0.32 5.04 3.39
N ILE A 5 0.67 3.77 3.55
CA ILE A 5 1.83 3.30 4.30
C ILE A 5 2.66 2.41 3.37
N GLU A 6 3.91 2.79 3.13
CA GLU A 6 4.84 2.06 2.27
C GLU A 6 6.13 1.79 3.04
N PHE A 7 6.59 0.54 3.04
CA PHE A 7 7.87 0.17 3.63
C PHE A 7 8.47 -1.09 2.96
N PRO A 8 9.80 -1.26 2.98
CA PRO A 8 10.44 -2.46 2.47
C PRO A 8 10.07 -3.67 3.33
N THR A 9 9.47 -4.69 2.71
CA THR A 9 8.95 -5.89 3.36
C THR A 9 10.03 -6.94 3.65
N ALA A 10 11.11 -6.96 2.87
CA ALA A 10 12.28 -7.81 3.10
C ALA A 10 13.24 -7.24 4.17
N GLY A 11 12.85 -6.16 4.85
CA GLY A 11 13.57 -5.53 5.96
C GLY A 11 13.93 -4.07 5.69
N LEU A 12 14.07 -3.23 6.73
CA LEU A 12 14.22 -1.77 6.59
C LEU A 12 15.38 -1.29 5.71
N GLN A 13 16.37 -2.14 5.44
CA GLN A 13 17.52 -1.83 4.59
C GLN A 13 17.40 -2.41 3.17
N SER A 14 16.39 -3.24 2.92
CA SER A 14 16.15 -3.82 1.59
C SER A 14 15.64 -2.73 0.66
N VAL A 15 15.96 -2.86 -0.62
CA VAL A 15 15.31 -2.05 -1.65
C VAL A 15 14.18 -2.85 -2.31
N PRO A 16 13.31 -2.21 -3.10
CA PRO A 16 12.34 -2.93 -3.90
C PRO A 16 12.98 -4.00 -4.80
N GLY A 17 12.47 -5.23 -4.74
CA GLY A 17 12.95 -6.37 -5.52
C GLY A 17 14.15 -7.12 -4.93
N ASP A 18 14.59 -6.78 -3.72
CA ASP A 18 15.57 -7.62 -2.98
C ASP A 18 14.95 -8.88 -2.40
N GLY A 19 13.63 -8.91 -2.17
CA GLY A 19 12.91 -10.08 -1.70
C GLY A 19 12.37 -10.94 -2.84
N GLU A 20 12.07 -12.20 -2.51
CA GLU A 20 11.22 -13.04 -3.36
C GLU A 20 9.75 -12.69 -3.11
N GLY A 21 8.94 -12.52 -4.16
CA GLY A 21 7.57 -12.00 -4.04
C GLY A 21 6.70 -12.72 -2.99
N GLY A 22 6.86 -14.04 -2.82
CA GLY A 22 6.17 -14.83 -1.78
C GLY A 22 6.57 -14.46 -0.35
N ASN A 23 7.86 -14.19 -0.13
CA ASN A 23 8.40 -13.80 1.18
C ASN A 23 8.02 -12.35 1.52
N GLU A 24 8.00 -11.47 0.53
CA GLU A 24 7.57 -10.08 0.67
C GLU A 24 6.10 -9.96 1.09
N MET A 25 5.21 -10.76 0.48
CA MET A 25 3.79 -10.83 0.88
C MET A 25 3.62 -11.30 2.32
N THR A 26 4.29 -12.39 2.69
CA THR A 26 4.22 -12.94 4.05
C THR A 26 4.76 -11.94 5.08
N GLY A 27 5.87 -11.26 4.77
CA GLY A 27 6.42 -10.19 5.59
C GLY A 27 5.46 -9.00 5.72
N SER A 28 4.87 -8.55 4.61
CA SER A 28 3.85 -7.49 4.59
C SER A 28 2.65 -7.86 5.47
N MET A 29 2.16 -9.09 5.36
CA MET A 29 1.05 -9.61 6.15
C MET A 29 1.34 -9.60 7.66
N LEU A 30 2.52 -10.04 8.08
CA LEU A 30 2.95 -9.99 9.48
C LEU A 30 3.05 -8.55 10.00
N LEU A 31 3.59 -7.64 9.20
CA LEU A 31 3.72 -6.23 9.59
C LEU A 31 2.37 -5.53 9.67
N ILE A 32 1.43 -5.85 8.78
CA ILE A 32 0.04 -5.37 8.87
C ILE A 32 -0.61 -5.91 10.15
N ARG A 33 -0.37 -7.17 10.51
CA ARG A 33 -0.89 -7.74 11.76
C ARG A 33 -0.33 -6.99 12.98
N GLU A 34 0.98 -6.79 13.05
CA GLU A 34 1.62 -6.04 14.13
C GLU A 34 1.10 -4.60 14.21
N PHE A 35 0.90 -3.95 13.06
CA PHE A 35 0.27 -2.64 13.01
C PHE A 35 -1.13 -2.68 13.63
N CYS A 36 -1.95 -3.67 13.25
CA CYS A 36 -3.29 -3.79 13.80
C CYS A 36 -3.26 -4.00 15.32
N ASP A 37 -2.37 -4.84 15.83
CA ASP A 37 -2.27 -5.09 17.28
C ASP A 37 -1.85 -3.87 18.09
N ARG A 38 -1.06 -2.97 17.49
CA ARG A 38 -0.60 -1.75 18.17
C ARG A 38 -1.55 -0.57 18.00
N PHE A 39 -2.20 -0.45 16.83
CA PHE A 39 -2.89 0.78 16.43
C PHE A 39 -4.39 0.64 16.23
N VAL A 40 -4.94 -0.57 16.14
CA VAL A 40 -6.39 -0.79 16.13
C VAL A 40 -6.85 -1.05 17.57
N PRO A 41 -7.65 -0.15 18.17
CA PRO A 41 -8.18 -0.38 19.51
C PRO A 41 -8.95 -1.71 19.58
N ALA A 42 -8.85 -2.42 20.70
CA ALA A 42 -9.43 -3.76 20.86
C ALA A 42 -10.96 -3.75 20.59
N GLU A 43 -11.65 -2.70 21.03
CA GLU A 43 -13.08 -2.48 20.81
C GLU A 43 -13.47 -2.24 19.34
N LYS A 44 -12.50 -1.88 18.50
CA LYS A 44 -12.68 -1.66 17.06
C LYS A 44 -12.23 -2.84 16.21
N ALA A 45 -11.56 -3.85 16.77
CA ALA A 45 -11.04 -4.98 16.00
C ALA A 45 -12.13 -5.67 15.17
N THR A 46 -13.32 -5.90 15.75
CA THR A 46 -14.46 -6.53 15.05
C THR A 46 -15.12 -5.64 14.00
N ARG A 47 -14.80 -4.34 13.99
CA ARG A 47 -15.28 -3.31 13.05
C ARG A 47 -14.19 -2.88 12.05
N THR A 48 -13.04 -3.54 12.08
CA THR A 48 -11.93 -3.32 11.16
C THR A 48 -11.86 -4.48 10.18
N ARG A 49 -11.89 -4.16 8.89
CA ARG A 49 -11.81 -5.13 7.80
C ARG A 49 -10.52 -4.99 7.02
N VAL A 50 -9.78 -6.08 6.90
CA VAL A 50 -8.56 -6.19 6.09
C VAL A 50 -8.93 -6.86 4.78
N PHE A 51 -8.67 -6.18 3.66
CA PHE A 51 -8.80 -6.69 2.32
C PHE A 51 -7.44 -7.15 1.81
N PHE A 52 -7.33 -8.42 1.48
CA PHE A 52 -6.19 -8.97 0.73
C PHE A 52 -6.46 -8.93 -0.78
N PRO A 53 -5.44 -9.04 -1.64
CA PRO A 53 -5.66 -9.07 -3.08
C PRO A 53 -6.64 -10.18 -3.49
N GLU A 54 -6.43 -11.42 -3.02
CA GLU A 54 -7.24 -12.57 -3.42
C GLU A 54 -7.75 -13.48 -2.28
N ALA A 55 -8.73 -14.33 -2.61
CA ALA A 55 -9.37 -15.26 -1.66
C ALA A 55 -8.41 -16.29 -1.04
N ASN A 56 -7.42 -16.76 -1.81
CA ASN A 56 -6.43 -17.73 -1.33
C ASN A 56 -5.56 -17.11 -0.23
N GLU A 57 -5.23 -15.83 -0.35
CA GLU A 57 -4.43 -15.10 0.64
C GLU A 57 -5.21 -14.88 1.94
N VAL A 58 -6.53 -14.64 1.85
CA VAL A 58 -7.38 -14.62 3.05
C VAL A 58 -7.33 -15.96 3.78
N THR A 59 -7.36 -17.05 3.04
CA THR A 59 -7.30 -18.41 3.63
C THR A 59 -5.95 -18.61 4.31
N PHE A 60 -4.85 -18.27 3.63
CA PHE A 60 -3.51 -18.34 4.20
C PHE A 60 -3.36 -17.44 5.44
N ALA A 61 -3.84 -16.19 5.38
CA ALA A 61 -3.78 -15.25 6.49
C ALA A 61 -4.49 -15.78 7.74
N ARG A 62 -5.69 -16.36 7.58
CA ARG A 62 -6.45 -16.97 8.69
C ARG A 62 -5.73 -18.14 9.35
N GLN A 63 -4.93 -18.88 8.59
CA GLN A 63 -4.17 -20.04 9.05
C GLN A 63 -2.75 -19.68 9.53
N SER A 64 -2.37 -18.39 9.47
CA SER A 64 -1.02 -17.93 9.80
C SER A 64 -1.07 -16.64 10.63
N ALA A 65 -0.67 -15.50 10.06
CA ALA A 65 -0.47 -14.24 10.77
C ALA A 65 -1.74 -13.71 11.47
N PHE A 66 -2.92 -14.05 10.97
CA PHE A 66 -4.21 -13.58 11.50
C PHE A 66 -4.99 -14.68 12.23
N GLU A 67 -4.35 -15.80 12.58
CA GLU A 67 -4.97 -16.84 13.40
C GLU A 67 -5.44 -16.25 14.75
N GLY A 68 -6.67 -16.60 15.15
CA GLY A 68 -7.26 -16.17 16.42
C GLY A 68 -7.59 -14.68 16.53
N CYS A 69 -7.38 -13.87 15.47
CA CYS A 69 -7.69 -12.44 15.53
C CYS A 69 -9.19 -12.15 15.38
N SER A 70 -9.65 -11.04 15.96
CA SER A 70 -11.05 -10.58 15.82
C SER A 70 -11.30 -9.71 14.59
N LEU A 71 -10.25 -9.39 13.82
CA LEU A 71 -10.34 -8.61 12.59
C LEU A 71 -11.17 -9.34 11.54
N LYS A 72 -11.91 -8.59 10.73
CA LYS A 72 -12.62 -9.16 9.58
C LYS A 72 -11.65 -9.25 8.41
N LEU A 73 -11.53 -10.42 7.79
CA LEU A 73 -10.67 -10.60 6.62
C LEU A 73 -11.53 -10.89 5.40
N ASP A 74 -11.28 -10.17 4.32
CA ASP A 74 -11.95 -10.26 3.04
C ASP A 74 -10.93 -10.01 1.92
N TYR A 75 -11.35 -10.00 0.66
CA TYR A 75 -10.47 -9.84 -0.49
C TYR A 75 -11.04 -8.93 -1.58
N LEU A 76 -10.14 -8.32 -2.37
CA LEU A 76 -10.48 -7.38 -3.44
C LEU A 76 -11.01 -8.12 -4.68
N ILE A 77 -10.26 -9.11 -5.17
CA ILE A 77 -10.57 -9.82 -6.42
C ILE A 77 -10.88 -11.28 -6.12
N LYS A 78 -12.02 -11.76 -6.65
CA LYS A 78 -12.27 -13.20 -6.73
C LYS A 78 -11.59 -13.69 -8.01
N PRO A 79 -10.58 -14.58 -7.96
CA PRO A 79 -10.18 -15.27 -9.17
C PRO A 79 -11.40 -16.05 -9.65
N SER A 80 -12.00 -15.62 -10.75
CA SER A 80 -13.06 -16.40 -11.35
C SER A 80 -12.38 -17.36 -12.33
N LEU A 81 -12.48 -18.66 -12.06
CA LEU A 81 -12.14 -19.72 -13.04
C LEU A 81 -12.90 -19.58 -14.38
N PHE A 82 -13.84 -18.63 -14.47
CA PHE A 82 -14.63 -18.27 -15.64
C PHE A 82 -14.17 -16.98 -16.34
N GLU A 83 -13.14 -16.27 -15.85
CA GLU A 83 -12.53 -15.16 -16.60
C GLU A 83 -11.90 -15.65 -17.90
N ASP A 84 -11.40 -16.89 -17.93
CA ASP A 84 -10.96 -17.58 -19.17
C ASP A 84 -12.13 -17.93 -20.13
N PHE A 85 -13.38 -17.82 -19.67
CA PHE A 85 -14.59 -18.19 -20.43
C PHE A 85 -15.60 -17.04 -20.63
N GLY A 86 -15.25 -15.80 -20.27
CA GLY A 86 -16.06 -14.61 -20.62
C GLY A 86 -17.34 -14.40 -19.81
N PHE A 87 -17.56 -15.10 -18.69
CA PHE A 87 -18.69 -14.88 -17.79
C PHE A 87 -18.21 -14.25 -16.47
N THR A 88 -18.27 -12.92 -16.36
CA THR A 88 -17.86 -12.20 -15.14
C THR A 88 -19.05 -11.98 -14.20
N THR A 89 -19.04 -12.63 -13.03
CA THR A 89 -19.83 -12.16 -11.87
C THR A 89 -18.94 -11.21 -11.07
N LYS A 90 -18.97 -9.92 -11.44
CA LYS A 90 -18.25 -8.87 -10.69
C LYS A 90 -18.92 -8.71 -9.32
N VAL A 91 -18.29 -9.20 -8.26
CA VAL A 91 -18.74 -8.94 -6.88
C VAL A 91 -18.43 -7.48 -6.57
N LYS A 92 -19.44 -6.68 -6.20
CA LYS A 92 -19.26 -5.26 -5.87
C LYS A 92 -18.69 -5.10 -4.48
N MET A 93 -17.90 -4.04 -4.25
CA MET A 93 -17.35 -3.77 -2.91
C MET A 93 -18.44 -3.46 -1.88
N ALA A 94 -19.52 -2.79 -2.29
CA ALA A 94 -20.71 -2.62 -1.46
C ALA A 94 -21.28 -3.91 -0.87
N ASP A 95 -21.17 -5.06 -1.55
CA ASP A 95 -21.71 -6.34 -1.06
C ASP A 95 -20.84 -6.95 0.06
N ARG A 96 -19.55 -6.60 0.08
CA ARG A 96 -18.55 -7.10 1.03
C ARG A 96 -18.46 -6.26 2.29
N VAL A 97 -18.65 -4.95 2.16
CA VAL A 97 -18.67 -4.01 3.27
C VAL A 97 -19.95 -4.19 4.09
N LYS A 98 -19.82 -4.16 5.41
CA LYS A 98 -20.95 -4.22 6.35
C LYS A 98 -21.21 -2.85 6.99
N PRO A 99 -22.46 -2.55 7.40
CA PRO A 99 -22.79 -1.28 8.06
C PRO A 99 -21.93 -0.97 9.28
N GLU A 100 -21.60 -1.99 10.07
CA GLU A 100 -20.78 -1.92 11.27
C GLU A 100 -19.28 -1.70 11.02
N ASP A 101 -18.80 -1.83 9.79
CA ASP A 101 -17.40 -1.58 9.47
C ASP A 101 -17.07 -0.08 9.68
N GLU A 102 -15.98 0.20 10.40
CA GLU A 102 -15.49 1.55 10.68
C GLU A 102 -14.16 1.84 9.98
N SER A 103 -13.33 0.83 9.75
CA SER A 103 -11.99 0.98 9.16
C SER A 103 -11.70 -0.13 8.15
N PHE A 104 -11.10 0.26 7.04
CA PHE A 104 -10.66 -0.62 5.97
C PHE A 104 -9.15 -0.54 5.84
N LEU A 105 -8.49 -1.69 5.89
CA LEU A 105 -7.07 -1.82 5.57
C LEU A 105 -6.98 -2.63 4.29
N VAL A 106 -6.22 -2.16 3.32
CA VAL A 106 -5.96 -2.88 2.08
C VAL A 106 -4.50 -3.31 2.07
N ALA A 107 -4.29 -4.61 2.01
CA ALA A 107 -2.98 -5.22 2.00
C ALA A 107 -2.47 -5.29 0.55
N TYR A 108 -1.38 -4.59 0.29
CA TYR A 108 -0.51 -4.73 -0.88
C TYR A 108 -1.20 -4.91 -2.26
N PRO A 109 -2.07 -3.98 -2.68
CA PRO A 109 -2.88 -4.11 -3.91
C PRO A 109 -2.07 -3.82 -5.20
N TYR A 110 -0.96 -4.52 -5.44
CA TYR A 110 -0.07 -4.27 -6.60
C TYR A 110 0.10 -5.44 -7.56
N PHE A 111 -0.46 -6.63 -7.29
CA PHE A 111 -0.25 -7.80 -8.15
C PHE A 111 -0.97 -7.65 -9.48
N ASN A 112 -2.21 -7.18 -9.42
CA ASN A 112 -3.04 -6.89 -10.58
C ASN A 112 -3.46 -5.43 -10.57
N VAL A 113 -3.31 -4.75 -11.72
CA VAL A 113 -3.75 -3.35 -11.90
C VAL A 113 -5.22 -3.13 -11.56
N ASN A 114 -6.05 -4.17 -11.67
CA ASN A 114 -7.46 -4.12 -11.30
C ASN A 114 -7.67 -3.98 -9.79
N GLU A 115 -6.73 -4.41 -8.95
CA GLU A 115 -6.84 -4.31 -7.48
C GLU A 115 -6.98 -2.85 -7.07
N MET A 116 -6.11 -1.97 -7.58
CA MET A 116 -6.20 -0.54 -7.30
C MET A 116 -7.49 0.10 -7.81
N LEU A 117 -8.08 -0.40 -8.91
CA LEU A 117 -9.40 0.06 -9.37
C LEU A 117 -10.51 -0.35 -8.40
N VAL A 118 -10.42 -1.56 -7.83
CA VAL A 118 -11.35 -2.03 -6.77
C VAL A 118 -11.15 -1.24 -5.48
N VAL A 119 -9.93 -0.85 -5.13
CA VAL A 119 -9.66 0.03 -3.98
C VAL A 119 -10.29 1.41 -4.18
N GLU A 120 -10.23 1.97 -5.40
CA GLU A 120 -10.92 3.22 -5.71
C GLU A 120 -12.46 3.06 -5.61
N GLU A 121 -13.02 1.93 -6.08
CA GLU A 121 -14.44 1.59 -5.92
C GLU A 121 -14.83 1.53 -4.43
N LEU A 122 -14.05 0.81 -3.62
CA LEU A 122 -14.23 0.74 -2.16
C LEU A 122 -14.20 2.13 -1.52
N TYR A 123 -13.27 2.99 -1.91
CA TYR A 123 -13.20 4.36 -1.40
C TYR A 123 -14.48 5.14 -1.75
N LYS A 124 -14.89 5.13 -3.03
CA LYS A 124 -16.06 5.88 -3.51
C LYS A 124 -17.35 5.41 -2.83
N GLU A 125 -17.54 4.10 -2.67
CA GLU A 125 -18.79 3.52 -2.19
C GLU A 125 -18.89 3.45 -0.67
N ALA A 126 -17.77 3.16 0.02
CA ALA A 126 -17.80 2.84 1.45
C ALA A 126 -17.19 3.92 2.34
N VAL A 127 -16.40 4.85 1.80
CA VAL A 127 -15.63 5.84 2.59
C VAL A 127 -16.15 7.26 2.36
N VAL A 128 -16.33 7.67 1.10
CA VAL A 128 -16.82 9.02 0.77
C VAL A 128 -18.17 9.29 1.45
N GLY A 129 -18.30 10.47 2.07
CA GLY A 129 -19.52 10.86 2.80
C GLY A 129 -19.71 10.18 4.16
N THR A 130 -18.72 9.42 4.65
CA THR A 130 -18.76 8.74 5.94
C THR A 130 -17.57 9.12 6.82
N ASN A 131 -17.59 8.65 8.08
CA ASN A 131 -16.45 8.76 9.00
C ASN A 131 -15.43 7.60 8.88
N ARG A 132 -15.66 6.66 7.96
CA ARG A 132 -14.82 5.47 7.79
C ARG A 132 -13.43 5.84 7.30
N LYS A 133 -12.46 4.97 7.60
CA LYS A 133 -11.04 5.15 7.27
C LYS A 133 -10.62 4.10 6.25
N LEU A 134 -9.74 4.47 5.33
CA LEU A 134 -9.13 3.55 4.37
C LEU A 134 -7.61 3.73 4.41
N ILE A 135 -6.89 2.65 4.67
CA ILE A 135 -5.43 2.62 4.75
C ILE A 135 -4.92 1.60 3.73
N ILE A 136 -4.01 2.01 2.87
CA ILE A 136 -3.35 1.14 1.89
C ILE A 136 -1.94 0.86 2.38
N PHE A 137 -1.58 -0.42 2.49
CA PHE A 137 -0.25 -0.88 2.88
C PHE A 137 0.50 -1.41 1.66
N ASN A 138 1.74 -0.98 1.46
CA ASN A 138 2.68 -1.52 0.46
C ASN A 138 2.04 -1.66 -0.92
N GLY A 139 1.45 -0.59 -1.44
CA GLY A 139 0.67 -0.63 -2.69
C GLY A 139 1.49 -0.44 -3.96
N GLU A 140 2.81 -0.27 -3.85
CA GLU A 140 3.71 0.08 -4.97
C GLU A 140 3.17 1.24 -5.84
N LEU A 141 2.51 2.22 -5.21
CA LEU A 141 1.75 3.25 -5.92
C LEU A 141 2.62 4.13 -6.82
N ASP A 142 3.93 4.18 -6.57
CA ASP A 142 4.89 4.88 -7.41
C ASP A 142 4.99 4.33 -8.83
N ARG A 143 4.66 3.05 -9.06
CA ARG A 143 4.57 2.51 -10.43
C ARG A 143 3.46 3.23 -11.20
N ILE A 144 2.34 3.50 -10.55
CA ILE A 144 1.22 4.23 -11.15
C ILE A 144 1.56 5.73 -11.26
N ARG A 145 2.14 6.34 -10.22
CA ARG A 145 2.51 7.77 -10.20
C ARG A 145 3.58 8.13 -11.24
N SER A 146 4.56 7.24 -11.45
CA SER A 146 5.66 7.45 -12.40
C SER A 146 5.27 7.26 -13.86
N GLY A 147 4.05 6.78 -14.14
CA GLY A 147 3.60 6.48 -15.50
C GLY A 147 4.19 5.18 -16.05
N TYR A 148 4.59 4.24 -15.20
CA TYR A 148 5.05 2.91 -15.62
C TYR A 148 4.04 2.21 -16.54
N TYR A 149 2.74 2.41 -16.27
CA TYR A 149 1.65 1.94 -17.11
C TYR A 149 1.29 3.01 -18.17
N PRO A 150 1.55 2.78 -19.47
CA PRO A 150 1.27 3.78 -20.49
C PRO A 150 -0.23 4.06 -20.60
N SER A 151 -0.60 5.35 -20.57
CA SER A 151 -2.00 5.78 -20.49
C SER A 151 -2.88 5.33 -21.66
N PHE A 152 -2.30 5.10 -22.84
CA PHE A 152 -3.02 4.59 -24.00
C PHE A 152 -3.55 3.15 -23.78
N PHE A 153 -2.77 2.32 -23.08
CA PHE A 153 -3.16 0.94 -22.78
C PHE A 153 -3.91 0.81 -21.45
N TYR A 154 -3.64 1.73 -20.50
CA TYR A 154 -4.23 1.71 -19.16
C TYR A 154 -4.92 3.04 -18.81
N PRO A 155 -5.97 3.45 -19.56
CA PRO A 155 -6.62 4.75 -19.36
C PRO A 155 -7.23 4.90 -17.97
N LYS A 156 -7.76 3.83 -17.39
CA LYS A 156 -8.32 3.83 -16.03
C LYS A 156 -7.25 4.09 -14.96
N LEU A 157 -6.05 3.55 -15.12
CA LEU A 157 -4.95 3.83 -14.19
C LEU A 157 -4.44 5.27 -14.34
N ALA A 158 -4.40 5.78 -15.57
CA ALA A 158 -4.05 7.17 -15.82
C ALA A 158 -5.07 8.14 -15.20
N GLU A 159 -6.36 7.78 -15.21
CA GLU A 159 -7.41 8.51 -14.49
C GLU A 159 -7.21 8.42 -12.97
N LEU A 160 -7.03 7.20 -12.44
CA LEU A 160 -6.80 6.93 -11.01
C LEU A 160 -5.61 7.72 -10.46
N SER A 161 -4.52 7.83 -11.23
CA SER A 161 -3.33 8.61 -10.88
C SER A 161 -3.63 10.12 -10.73
N LYS A 162 -4.64 10.63 -11.43
CA LYS A 162 -5.05 12.04 -11.39
C LYS A 162 -6.15 12.34 -10.38
N THR A 163 -7.02 11.37 -10.10
CA THR A 163 -8.28 11.60 -9.36
C THR A 163 -8.34 10.94 -7.99
N PHE A 164 -7.61 9.85 -7.77
CA PHE A 164 -7.64 9.06 -6.54
C PHE A 164 -6.32 9.14 -5.78
N LEU A 165 -5.18 8.88 -6.43
CA LEU A 165 -3.89 8.88 -5.75
C LEU A 165 -3.53 10.21 -5.06
N PRO A 166 -3.84 11.39 -5.64
CA PRO A 166 -3.56 12.67 -4.98
C PRO A 166 -4.38 12.92 -3.71
N LYS A 167 -5.36 12.07 -3.39
CA LYS A 167 -6.17 12.16 -2.16
C LYS A 167 -5.57 11.35 -1.00
N LEU A 168 -4.53 10.55 -1.26
CA LEU A 168 -3.85 9.79 -0.23
C LEU A 168 -2.93 10.70 0.58
N ASP A 169 -3.09 10.66 1.90
CA ASP A 169 -2.08 11.16 2.82
C ASP A 169 -1.03 10.07 3.02
N THR A 170 0.19 10.28 2.51
CA THR A 170 1.30 9.35 2.76
C THR A 170 1.82 9.54 4.18
N VAL A 171 1.40 8.68 5.09
CA VAL A 171 1.66 8.86 6.53
C VAL A 171 2.97 8.24 7.00
N TYR A 172 3.40 7.17 6.34
CA TYR A 172 4.69 6.54 6.57
C TYR A 172 5.22 5.97 5.27
N TYR A 173 6.46 6.33 4.93
CA TYR A 173 7.05 5.93 3.66
C TYR A 173 8.54 5.69 3.82
N ILE A 174 9.01 4.55 3.32
CA ILE A 174 10.44 4.24 3.18
C ILE A 174 10.66 3.67 1.78
N HIS A 175 11.49 4.33 0.99
CA HIS A 175 12.00 3.80 -0.28
C HIS A 175 13.51 3.91 -0.31
N ASN A 176 14.19 2.77 -0.39
CA ASN A 176 15.64 2.70 -0.44
C ASN A 176 16.13 2.65 -1.89
N PHE A 177 17.17 3.42 -2.18
CA PHE A 177 17.84 3.51 -3.48
C PHE A 177 19.18 2.76 -3.43
N LYS A 178 19.44 1.88 -4.40
CA LYS A 178 20.75 1.21 -4.55
C LYS A 178 21.81 2.16 -5.12
N GLY A 179 23.07 1.77 -4.97
CA GLY A 179 24.23 2.37 -5.64
C GLY A 179 25.21 3.05 -4.69
N VAL A 180 26.35 3.48 -5.23
CA VAL A 180 27.44 4.13 -4.46
C VAL A 180 26.94 5.37 -3.72
N LYS A 181 26.02 6.12 -4.33
CA LYS A 181 25.35 7.29 -3.76
C LYS A 181 23.93 6.99 -3.26
N GLY A 182 23.64 5.72 -2.95
CA GLY A 182 22.35 5.28 -2.46
C GLY A 182 21.88 6.03 -1.21
N GLY A 183 20.60 5.90 -0.90
CA GLY A 183 19.95 6.60 0.20
C GLY A 183 18.52 6.13 0.38
N THR A 184 17.77 6.87 1.19
CA THR A 184 16.40 6.53 1.56
C THR A 184 15.52 7.76 1.42
N LEU A 185 14.46 7.68 0.61
CA LEU A 185 13.35 8.60 0.70
C LEU A 185 12.47 8.18 1.88
N PHE A 186 12.25 9.09 2.81
CA PHE A 186 11.58 8.83 4.08
C PHE A 186 10.49 9.87 4.35
N ARG A 187 9.34 9.41 4.86
CA ARG A 187 8.29 10.26 5.45
C ARG A 187 7.77 9.62 6.73
N CYS A 188 7.57 10.45 7.75
CA CYS A 188 6.78 10.12 8.93
C CYS A 188 5.92 11.34 9.27
N TYR A 189 4.62 11.25 8.96
CA TYR A 189 3.67 12.34 9.16
C TYR A 189 3.56 12.73 10.65
N PRO A 190 3.44 14.03 10.99
CA PRO A 190 3.29 15.18 10.10
C PRO A 190 4.60 15.77 9.56
N GLY A 191 5.77 15.26 9.95
CA GLY A 191 7.07 15.82 9.54
C GLY A 191 7.35 15.66 8.04
N PRO A 192 8.22 16.49 7.43
CA PRO A 192 8.41 16.62 5.98
C PRO A 192 8.97 15.34 5.32
N TRP A 193 8.96 15.29 3.98
CA TRP A 193 9.73 14.32 3.21
C TRP A 193 11.21 14.59 3.39
N LYS A 194 12.00 13.53 3.56
CA LYS A 194 13.44 13.61 3.75
C LYS A 194 14.15 12.63 2.83
N VAL A 195 15.25 13.07 2.24
CA VAL A 195 16.21 12.17 1.60
C VAL A 195 17.37 11.97 2.56
N LEU A 196 17.55 10.74 3.00
CA LEU A 196 18.54 10.34 4.00
C LEU A 196 19.66 9.54 3.36
N ARG A 197 20.88 9.69 3.86
CA ARG A 197 22.03 8.84 3.50
C ARG A 197 22.62 8.21 4.76
N LYS A 198 22.93 6.93 4.67
CA LYS A 198 23.61 6.21 5.75
C LYS A 198 25.10 6.57 5.73
N ALA A 199 25.59 7.11 6.83
CA ALA A 199 27.01 7.38 7.05
C ALA A 199 27.76 6.09 7.39
N THR A 200 29.08 6.11 7.25
CA THR A 200 29.96 4.98 7.63
C THR A 200 29.87 4.62 9.11
N SER A 201 29.53 5.58 9.97
CA SER A 201 29.24 5.39 11.40
C SER A 201 27.94 4.62 11.68
N GLY A 202 27.11 4.38 10.66
CA GLY A 202 25.77 3.79 10.82
C GLY A 202 24.65 4.81 11.11
N SER A 203 24.98 6.07 11.36
CA SER A 203 23.98 7.15 11.53
C SER A 203 23.39 7.59 10.18
N TYR A 204 22.23 8.22 10.19
CA TYR A 204 21.61 8.81 9.01
C TYR A 204 21.82 10.32 8.95
N ILE A 205 22.23 10.82 7.78
CA ILE A 205 22.37 12.24 7.49
C ILE A 205 21.21 12.65 6.57
N CYS A 206 20.52 13.73 6.92
CA CYS A 206 19.48 14.30 6.08
C CYS A 206 20.13 15.18 5.00
N LEU A 207 20.00 14.78 3.73
CA LEU A 207 20.56 15.49 2.59
C LEU A 207 19.61 16.56 2.06
N HIS A 208 18.31 16.28 2.09
CA HIS A 208 17.27 17.15 1.54
C HIS A 208 15.97 16.99 2.33
N GLN A 209 15.17 18.04 2.39
CA GLN A 209 13.82 18.00 2.96
C GLN A 209 12.86 18.90 2.19
N GLN A 210 11.61 18.45 2.04
CA GLN A 210 10.54 19.22 1.40
C GLN A 210 9.16 18.76 1.87
N GLU A 211 8.14 19.62 1.69
CA GLU A 211 6.78 19.31 2.13
C GLU A 211 6.04 18.37 1.20
N GLU A 212 6.20 18.56 -0.11
CA GLU A 212 5.60 17.74 -1.17
C GLU A 212 6.45 16.50 -1.48
N MET A 213 5.81 15.40 -1.87
CA MET A 213 6.53 14.17 -2.22
C MET A 213 7.41 14.39 -3.47
N PRO A 214 8.75 14.22 -3.39
CA PRO A 214 9.59 14.24 -4.58
C PRO A 214 9.35 12.98 -5.41
N SER A 215 9.53 13.07 -6.72
CA SER A 215 9.47 11.87 -7.56
C SER A 215 10.69 10.97 -7.31
N LEU A 216 10.54 9.65 -7.45
CA LEU A 216 11.69 8.74 -7.34
C LEU A 216 12.82 9.08 -8.32
N LYS A 217 12.47 9.61 -9.50
CA LYS A 217 13.43 10.06 -10.51
C LYS A 217 14.23 11.27 -10.02
N GLU A 218 13.56 12.28 -9.48
CA GLU A 218 14.18 13.48 -8.90
C GLU A 218 15.15 13.10 -7.76
N VAL A 219 14.72 12.21 -6.86
CA VAL A 219 15.59 11.74 -5.77
C VAL A 219 16.83 11.03 -6.33
N ALA A 220 16.65 10.12 -7.28
CA ALA A 220 17.73 9.31 -7.82
C ALA A 220 18.72 10.11 -8.70
N LEU A 221 18.25 11.10 -9.46
CA LEU A 221 19.05 11.80 -10.45
C LEU A 221 19.56 13.16 -9.99
N ASP A 222 18.82 13.86 -9.13
CA ASP A 222 19.11 15.25 -8.79
C ASP A 222 19.57 15.39 -7.33
N ILE A 223 18.89 14.72 -6.40
CA ILE A 223 19.14 14.90 -4.95
C ILE A 223 20.30 14.00 -4.47
N LEU A 224 20.23 12.70 -4.71
CA LEU A 224 21.29 11.78 -4.25
C LEU A 224 22.65 12.09 -4.90
N PRO A 225 22.73 12.40 -6.21
CA PRO A 225 24.03 12.65 -6.85
C PRO A 225 24.67 13.99 -6.50
N SER A 226 23.89 15.00 -6.09
CA SER A 226 24.37 16.37 -5.85
C SER A 226 25.22 16.55 -4.58
N VAL A 227 25.34 15.50 -3.75
CA VAL A 227 26.12 15.48 -2.51
C VAL A 227 27.17 14.38 -2.53
#